data_AF-A0AAX4JEX9-F1
#
_entry.id   AF-A0AAX4JEX9-F1
#
_cell.length_a   1.000
_cell.length_b   1.000
_cell.length_c   1.000
_cell.angle_alpha   90.00
_cell.angle_beta   90.00
_cell.angle_gamma   90.00
#
_symmetry.space_group_name_H-M   'P 1'
#
loop_
_entity.id
_entity.type
_entity.pdbx_description
1 polymer ?
#
loop_
_entity_poly.entity_id
_entity_poly.type
_entity_poly.pdbx_seq_one_letter_code
_entity_poly.pdbx_strand_id
1 'polypeptide(L)'
;MRKTNNLAISNLTDKVSVKQIADAFSKYEFKITSINIKEVYRRDGGKKLVGNVEFKDTESIEEVVASEKISINNEEYPVYFAKGQSSKEKVIISDKKLYIKGLPKDLQESEIIDMLGKCKISTTNQGSHIVFAEFESSGEQQAALDKLENMEIKGRQVRARKALEKVFPPKGKFRREKGGDQ
;
A
#
# COMPACT_ATOMS: atom_id res chain seq x y z
N MET A 1 -4.87 -25.35 11.37
CA MET A 1 -5.31 -23.97 11.03
C MET A 1 -5.30 -23.81 9.52
N ARG A 2 -6.29 -23.12 8.92
CA ARG A 2 -6.26 -22.85 7.47
C ARG A 2 -5.15 -21.83 7.18
N LYS A 3 -4.15 -22.23 6.39
CA LYS A 3 -3.15 -21.32 5.84
C LYS A 3 -3.87 -20.31 4.95
N THR A 4 -3.82 -19.05 5.32
CA THR A 4 -4.45 -17.93 4.60
C THR A 4 -3.41 -16.85 4.44
N ASN A 5 -3.38 -16.24 3.26
CA ASN A 5 -2.52 -15.11 2.93
C ASN A 5 -3.16 -13.77 3.34
N ASN A 6 -4.10 -13.78 4.29
CA ASN A 6 -4.76 -12.58 4.80
C ASN A 6 -4.54 -12.44 6.31
N LEU A 7 -4.11 -11.25 6.71
CA LEU A 7 -3.95 -10.81 8.09
C LEU A 7 -5.01 -9.77 8.42
N ALA A 8 -5.62 -9.87 9.60
CA ALA A 8 -6.46 -8.82 10.17
C ALA A 8 -5.73 -8.12 11.31
N ILE A 9 -5.93 -6.81 11.41
CA ILE A 9 -5.47 -5.93 12.49
C ILE A 9 -6.72 -5.39 13.16
N SER A 10 -6.92 -5.71 14.44
CA SER A 10 -8.14 -5.32 15.15
C SER A 10 -7.99 -4.06 15.99
N ASN A 11 -9.14 -3.46 16.28
CA ASN A 11 -9.27 -2.30 17.18
C ASN A 11 -8.48 -1.09 16.71
N LEU A 12 -8.40 -0.89 15.38
CA LEU A 12 -7.82 0.32 14.82
C LEU A 12 -8.61 1.55 15.29
N THR A 13 -7.89 2.64 15.52
CA THR A 13 -8.49 3.96 15.73
C THR A 13 -8.75 4.63 14.38
N ASP A 14 -9.64 5.62 14.36
CA ASP A 14 -9.95 6.45 13.18
C ASP A 14 -8.74 7.27 12.67
N LYS A 15 -7.72 7.43 13.51
CA LYS A 15 -6.45 8.08 13.17
C LYS A 15 -5.53 7.19 12.32
N VAL A 16 -5.75 5.87 12.30
CA VAL A 16 -4.90 4.95 11.55
C VAL A 16 -5.33 4.93 10.08
N SER A 17 -4.39 5.34 9.22
CA SER A 17 -4.53 5.35 7.77
C SER A 17 -3.87 4.11 7.13
N VAL A 18 -4.28 3.78 5.91
CA VAL A 18 -3.66 2.73 5.09
C VAL A 18 -2.16 2.94 4.94
N LYS A 19 -1.73 4.21 4.83
CA LYS A 19 -0.31 4.58 4.78
C LYS A 19 0.44 4.11 6.03
N GLN A 20 -0.11 4.35 7.21
CA GLN A 20 0.54 3.98 8.47
C GLN A 20 0.59 2.47 8.68
N ILE A 21 -0.43 1.75 8.21
CA ILE A 21 -0.39 0.29 8.13
C ILE A 21 0.75 -0.15 7.20
N ALA A 22 0.85 0.40 5.99
CA ALA A 22 1.92 0.07 5.05
C ALA A 22 3.31 0.33 5.63
N ASP A 23 3.50 1.48 6.28
CA ASP A 23 4.75 1.86 6.93
C ASP A 23 5.13 0.87 8.06
N ALA A 24 4.15 0.42 8.86
CA ALA A 24 4.35 -0.59 9.92
C ALA A 24 4.74 -1.97 9.37
N PHE A 25 4.35 -2.29 8.14
CA PHE A 25 4.74 -3.53 7.44
C PHE A 25 5.86 -3.31 6.42
N SER A 26 6.66 -2.25 6.54
CA SER A 26 7.75 -1.93 5.61
C SER A 26 8.73 -3.10 5.38
N LYS A 27 9.06 -3.89 6.42
CA LYS A 27 9.86 -5.13 6.28
C LYS A 27 9.28 -6.12 5.25
N TYR A 28 7.96 -6.11 5.08
CA TYR A 28 7.22 -7.01 4.21
C TYR A 28 6.65 -6.30 2.97
N GLU A 29 7.08 -5.07 2.66
CA GLU A 29 6.49 -4.23 1.61
C GLU A 29 6.36 -4.97 0.27
N PHE A 30 7.40 -5.71 -0.14
CA PHE A 30 7.41 -6.48 -1.40
C PHE A 30 6.47 -7.70 -1.41
N LYS A 31 6.04 -8.13 -0.23
CA LYS A 31 5.18 -9.27 -0.01
C LYS A 31 3.73 -8.86 0.19
N ILE A 32 3.44 -7.59 0.49
CA ILE A 32 2.07 -7.09 0.60
C ILE A 32 1.47 -6.93 -0.80
N THR A 33 0.31 -7.53 -1.02
CA THR A 33 -0.47 -7.37 -2.25
C THR A 33 -1.58 -6.36 -2.08
N SER A 34 -2.21 -6.28 -0.91
CA SER A 34 -3.25 -5.27 -0.66
C SER A 34 -3.43 -4.88 0.79
N ILE A 35 -3.90 -3.65 1.02
CA ILE A 35 -4.30 -3.14 2.33
C ILE A 35 -5.69 -2.49 2.22
N ASN A 36 -6.56 -2.74 3.20
CA ASN A 36 -7.83 -2.02 3.37
C ASN A 36 -8.16 -1.83 4.86
N ILE A 37 -9.00 -0.85 5.17
CA ILE A 37 -9.59 -0.64 6.51
C ILE A 37 -11.10 -0.71 6.35
N LYS A 38 -11.76 -1.50 7.20
CA LYS A 38 -13.22 -1.66 7.20
C LYS A 38 -13.81 -1.51 8.59
N GLU A 39 -15.01 -0.97 8.67
CA GLU A 39 -15.81 -0.99 9.88
C GLU A 39 -16.48 -2.35 10.04
N VAL A 40 -16.41 -2.91 11.25
CA VAL A 40 -17.03 -4.17 11.63
C VAL A 40 -17.91 -3.93 12.85
N TYR A 41 -19.17 -4.34 12.73
CA TYR A 41 -20.13 -4.29 13.83
C TYR A 41 -19.85 -5.40 14.84
N ARG A 42 -19.82 -5.03 16.11
CA ARG A 42 -19.74 -5.93 17.26
C ARG A 42 -21.14 -6.42 17.62
N ARG A 43 -21.20 -7.53 18.36
CA ARG A 43 -22.48 -8.13 18.80
C ARG A 43 -23.25 -7.22 19.77
N ASP A 44 -22.55 -6.34 20.48
CA ASP A 44 -23.10 -5.35 21.42
C ASP A 44 -23.65 -4.09 20.72
N GLY A 45 -23.68 -4.06 19.38
CA GLY A 45 -24.08 -2.89 18.60
C GLY A 45 -22.97 -1.85 18.43
N GLY A 46 -21.81 -2.04 19.06
CA GLY A 46 -20.64 -1.20 18.88
C GLY A 46 -20.00 -1.39 17.50
N LYS A 47 -19.16 -0.44 17.11
CA LYS A 47 -18.38 -0.48 15.87
C LYS A 47 -16.90 -0.59 16.20
N LYS A 48 -16.14 -1.30 15.37
CA LYS A 48 -14.67 -1.26 15.41
C LYS A 48 -14.10 -1.20 14.01
N LEU A 49 -12.95 -0.54 13.87
CA LEU A 49 -12.19 -0.59 12.63
C LEU A 49 -11.26 -1.81 12.64
N VAL A 50 -11.20 -2.47 11.49
CA VAL A 50 -10.33 -3.62 11.24
C VAL A 50 -9.55 -3.36 9.96
N GLY A 51 -8.23 -3.39 10.06
CA GLY A 51 -7.34 -3.40 8.91
C GLY A 51 -7.23 -4.82 8.36
N ASN A 52 -7.20 -4.98 7.04
CA ASN A 52 -6.79 -6.23 6.42
C ASN A 52 -5.56 -5.99 5.55
N VAL A 53 -4.57 -6.87 5.69
CA VAL A 53 -3.35 -6.88 4.88
C VAL A 53 -3.27 -8.24 4.21
N GLU A 54 -3.20 -8.23 2.89
CA GLU A 54 -3.04 -9.44 2.08
C GLU A 54 -1.57 -9.56 1.66
N PHE A 55 -1.03 -10.76 1.77
CA PHE A 55 0.35 -11.08 1.42
C PHE A 55 0.39 -11.98 0.18
N LYS A 56 1.55 -12.03 -0.48
CA LYS A 56 1.84 -12.94 -1.59
C LYS A 56 1.96 -14.38 -1.10
N ASP A 57 2.57 -14.56 0.08
CA ASP A 57 2.85 -15.85 0.69
C ASP A 57 2.25 -15.97 2.09
N THR A 58 2.06 -17.22 2.54
CA THR A 58 1.52 -17.53 3.86
C THR A 58 2.58 -17.51 4.96
N GLU A 59 3.85 -17.71 4.61
CA GLU A 59 4.96 -17.80 5.57
C GLU A 59 5.18 -16.47 6.30
N SER A 60 5.13 -15.36 5.56
CA SER A 60 5.28 -14.03 6.14
C SER A 60 4.16 -13.66 7.12
N ILE A 61 2.97 -14.23 6.93
CA ILE A 61 1.87 -14.02 7.87
C ILE A 61 2.08 -14.81 9.14
N GLU A 62 2.64 -16.02 9.06
CA GLU A 62 2.94 -16.81 10.25
C GLU A 62 3.91 -16.07 11.17
N GLU A 63 4.96 -15.44 10.62
CA GLU A 63 5.87 -14.58 11.40
C GLU A 63 5.15 -13.41 12.09
N VAL A 64 4.30 -12.71 11.35
CA VAL A 64 3.57 -11.54 11.87
C VAL A 64 2.56 -11.94 12.92
N VAL A 65 1.79 -13.01 12.69
CA VAL A 65 0.78 -13.50 13.64
C VAL A 65 1.45 -14.05 14.90
N ALA A 66 2.62 -14.68 14.78
CA ALA A 66 3.38 -15.14 15.95
C ALA A 66 3.81 -13.98 16.87
N SER A 67 3.90 -12.75 16.36
CA SER A 67 4.15 -11.56 17.18
C SER A 67 2.91 -11.09 17.95
N GLU A 68 1.73 -11.65 17.66
CA GLU A 68 0.39 -11.33 18.20
C GLU A 68 -0.11 -9.89 18.02
N LYS A 69 0.81 -8.94 17.87
CA LYS A 69 0.54 -7.51 17.73
C LYS A 69 1.48 -6.86 16.71
N ILE A 70 1.05 -5.71 16.19
CA ILE A 70 1.85 -4.80 15.37
C ILE A 70 1.82 -3.40 15.95
N SER A 71 2.95 -2.69 15.90
CA SER A 71 3.04 -1.29 16.34
C SER A 71 2.76 -0.35 15.18
N ILE A 72 1.77 0.54 15.34
CA ILE A 72 1.40 1.57 14.37
C ILE A 72 1.27 2.89 15.15
N ASN A 73 2.06 3.90 14.78
CA ASN A 73 2.15 5.19 15.51
C ASN A 73 2.40 5.04 17.02
N ASN A 74 3.26 4.10 17.43
CA ASN A 74 3.56 3.77 18.83
C ASN A 74 2.39 3.18 19.64
N GLU A 75 1.31 2.77 18.98
CA GLU A 75 0.22 2.00 19.58
C GLU A 75 0.25 0.55 19.09
N GLU A 76 -0.01 -0.41 19.97
CA GLU A 76 -0.03 -1.82 19.63
C GLU A 76 -1.44 -2.29 19.27
N TYR A 77 -1.55 -2.98 18.13
CA TYR A 77 -2.81 -3.51 17.63
C TYR A 77 -2.74 -5.03 17.48
N PRO A 78 -3.72 -5.79 17.99
CA PRO A 78 -3.72 -7.25 17.87
C PRO A 78 -3.89 -7.69 16.41
N VAL A 79 -3.10 -8.66 15.99
CA VAL A 79 -3.12 -9.24 14.65
C VAL A 79 -3.50 -10.72 14.67
N TYR A 80 -4.20 -11.18 13.63
CA TYR A 80 -4.61 -12.59 13.51
C TYR A 80 -4.89 -12.97 12.07
N PHE A 81 -4.92 -14.27 11.80
CA PHE A 81 -5.31 -14.80 10.48
C PHE A 81 -6.75 -14.41 10.14
N ALA A 82 -6.93 -13.77 8.99
CA ALA A 82 -8.23 -13.46 8.44
C ALA A 82 -8.65 -14.49 7.38
N LYS A 83 -9.94 -14.79 7.29
CA LYS A 83 -10.49 -15.49 6.13
C LYS A 83 -10.34 -14.58 4.91
N GLY A 84 -9.84 -15.11 3.80
CA GLY A 84 -9.77 -14.37 2.54
C GLY A 84 -11.14 -13.80 2.17
N GLN A 85 -11.20 -12.49 1.94
CA GLN A 85 -12.39 -11.80 1.46
C GLN A 85 -11.98 -10.87 0.33
N SER A 86 -12.68 -10.95 -0.81
CA SER A 86 -12.53 -9.94 -1.85
C SER A 86 -13.10 -8.62 -1.32
N SER A 87 -12.23 -7.65 -1.01
CA SER A 87 -12.70 -6.29 -0.73
C SER A 87 -12.97 -5.54 -2.03
N LYS A 88 -14.00 -4.69 -2.02
CA LYS A 88 -14.44 -3.87 -3.16
C LYS A 88 -13.51 -2.67 -3.44
N GLU A 89 -12.66 -2.30 -2.49
CA GLU A 89 -11.61 -1.31 -2.65
C GLU A 89 -10.37 -1.87 -1.95
N LYS A 90 -9.23 -1.82 -2.65
CA LYS A 90 -7.94 -2.28 -2.15
C LYS A 90 -6.91 -1.22 -2.51
N VAL A 91 -5.96 -0.97 -1.63
CA VAL A 91 -4.75 -0.25 -1.98
C VAL A 91 -3.66 -1.29 -2.24
N ILE A 92 -3.05 -1.27 -3.41
CA ILE A 92 -1.89 -2.11 -3.74
C ILE A 92 -0.61 -1.28 -3.64
N ILE A 93 0.49 -1.95 -3.40
CA ILE A 93 1.82 -1.35 -3.50
C ILE A 93 2.25 -1.50 -4.95
N SER A 94 2.50 -0.38 -5.62
CA SER A 94 2.87 -0.37 -7.03
C SER A 94 4.26 -0.97 -7.23
N ASP A 95 4.37 -1.88 -8.19
CA ASP A 95 5.63 -2.48 -8.60
C ASP A 95 6.42 -1.61 -9.57
N LYS A 96 5.79 -0.56 -10.12
CA LYS A 96 6.36 0.32 -11.15
C LYS A 96 6.29 1.80 -10.82
N LYS A 97 5.69 2.19 -9.70
CA LYS A 97 5.48 3.59 -9.37
C LYS A 97 6.07 3.95 -8.02
N LEU A 98 6.79 5.06 -7.97
CA LEU A 98 7.33 5.65 -6.75
C LEU A 98 6.49 6.84 -6.30
N TYR A 99 6.39 6.99 -4.98
CA TYR A 99 5.97 8.20 -4.30
C TYR A 99 7.24 8.89 -3.78
N ILE A 100 7.47 10.12 -4.22
CA ILE A 100 8.66 10.90 -3.87
C ILE A 100 8.20 12.19 -3.18
N LYS A 101 8.73 12.45 -1.99
CA LYS A 101 8.46 13.65 -1.21
C LYS A 101 9.74 14.41 -0.92
N GLY A 102 9.65 15.74 -0.90
CA GLY A 102 10.74 16.62 -0.44
C GLY A 102 11.54 17.26 -1.56
N LEU A 103 11.18 17.01 -2.82
CA LEU A 103 11.81 17.66 -3.96
C LEU A 103 11.61 19.20 -3.93
N PRO A 104 12.63 19.98 -4.33
CA PRO A 104 12.50 21.42 -4.53
C PRO A 104 11.40 21.77 -5.55
N LYS A 105 10.72 22.92 -5.39
CA LYS A 105 9.61 23.32 -6.29
C LYS A 105 10.09 23.80 -7.66
N ASP A 106 11.33 24.29 -7.70
CA ASP A 106 11.99 24.81 -8.87
C ASP A 106 12.64 23.69 -9.72
N LEU A 107 12.69 22.46 -9.19
CA LEU A 107 13.21 21.30 -9.90
C LEU A 107 12.29 20.96 -11.07
N GLN A 108 12.85 20.97 -12.28
CA GLN A 108 12.12 20.71 -13.51
C GLN A 108 11.90 19.21 -13.74
N GLU A 109 10.87 18.87 -14.52
CA GLU A 109 10.58 17.48 -14.89
C GLU A 109 11.78 16.81 -15.57
N SER A 110 12.49 17.52 -16.45
CA SER A 110 13.69 17.00 -17.10
C SER A 110 14.79 16.63 -16.11
N GLU A 111 15.04 17.47 -15.10
CA GLU A 111 16.05 17.19 -14.06
C GLU A 111 15.66 15.96 -13.23
N ILE A 112 14.36 15.78 -12.96
CA ILE A 112 13.86 14.58 -12.27
C ILE A 112 14.08 13.34 -13.12
N ILE A 113 13.77 13.40 -14.42
CA ILE A 113 13.98 12.28 -15.36
C ILE A 113 15.47 11.95 -15.49
N ASP A 114 16.35 12.95 -15.56
CA ASP A 114 17.80 12.74 -15.64
C ASP A 114 18.34 12.01 -14.39
N MET A 115 17.79 12.33 -13.21
CA MET A 115 18.18 11.66 -11.95
C MET A 115 17.63 10.23 -11.84
N LEU A 116 16.34 10.03 -12.17
CA LEU A 116 15.63 8.78 -11.94
C LEU A 116 15.77 7.78 -13.10
N GLY A 117 16.13 8.28 -14.29
CA GLY A 117 16.02 7.54 -15.54
C GLY A 117 14.66 7.74 -16.21
N LYS A 118 14.48 7.09 -17.36
CA LYS A 118 13.28 7.19 -18.18
C LYS A 118 12.04 6.77 -17.39
N CYS A 119 11.20 7.75 -17.05
CA CYS A 119 9.97 7.54 -16.30
C CYS A 119 8.92 8.60 -16.67
N LYS A 120 7.66 8.31 -16.38
CA LYS A 120 6.56 9.25 -16.49
C LYS A 120 6.35 9.94 -15.15
N ILE A 121 6.45 11.27 -15.15
CA ILE A 121 6.26 12.09 -13.96
C ILE A 121 4.81 12.56 -13.86
N SER A 122 4.26 12.56 -12.64
CA SER A 122 2.98 13.19 -12.32
C SER A 122 3.04 13.83 -10.95
N THR A 123 2.39 14.98 -10.79
CA THR A 123 2.40 15.76 -9.54
C THR A 123 0.97 15.99 -9.05
N THR A 124 0.81 16.23 -7.75
CA THR A 124 -0.50 16.61 -7.18
C THR A 124 -0.63 18.12 -7.14
N ASN A 125 -1.73 18.66 -7.67
CA ASN A 125 -1.99 20.09 -7.88
C ASN A 125 -2.13 20.98 -6.62
N GLN A 126 -1.67 20.56 -5.43
CA GLN A 126 -1.93 21.28 -4.18
C GLN A 126 -0.69 21.44 -3.32
N GLY A 127 0.28 22.23 -3.77
CA GLY A 127 1.35 22.81 -2.92
C GLY A 127 2.28 21.82 -2.20
N SER A 128 1.98 20.52 -2.26
CA SER A 128 2.70 19.43 -1.64
C SER A 128 3.77 18.97 -2.61
N HIS A 129 5.01 18.98 -2.13
CA HIS A 129 6.25 18.52 -2.78
C HIS A 129 6.24 17.02 -3.08
N ILE A 130 5.17 16.53 -3.72
CA ILE A 130 4.88 15.12 -3.97
C ILE A 130 4.93 14.91 -5.47
N VAL A 131 5.83 14.04 -5.87
CA VAL A 131 6.03 13.59 -7.25
C VAL A 131 5.81 12.09 -7.30
N PHE A 132 5.08 11.65 -8.31
CA PHE A 132 4.94 10.25 -8.65
C PHE A 132 5.73 9.97 -9.93
N ALA A 133 6.67 9.03 -9.85
CA ALA A 133 7.46 8.57 -10.99
C ALA A 133 7.04 7.14 -11.35
N GLU A 134 6.61 6.93 -12.59
CA GLU A 134 6.13 5.65 -13.10
C GLU A 134 7.09 5.11 -14.16
N PHE A 135 7.57 3.89 -13.97
CA PHE A 135 8.64 3.24 -14.72
C PHE A 135 8.08 2.13 -15.61
N GLU A 136 8.85 1.69 -16.62
CA GLU A 136 8.40 0.61 -17.51
C GLU A 136 8.50 -0.76 -16.81
N SER A 137 9.50 -0.92 -15.93
CA SER A 137 9.77 -2.17 -15.21
C SER A 137 9.96 -1.98 -13.70
N SER A 138 9.77 -3.08 -12.95
CA SER A 138 10.04 -3.09 -11.51
C SER A 138 11.53 -2.95 -11.17
N GLY A 139 12.41 -3.37 -12.07
CA GLY A 139 13.86 -3.19 -11.92
C GLY A 139 14.26 -1.71 -11.97
N GLU A 140 13.71 -0.95 -12.91
CA GLU A 140 13.91 0.51 -13.00
C GLU A 140 13.36 1.24 -11.78
N GLN A 141 12.17 0.86 -11.34
CA GLN A 141 11.55 1.40 -10.12
C GLN A 141 12.44 1.16 -8.90
N GLN A 142 13.03 -0.03 -8.76
CA GLN A 142 13.89 -0.35 -7.63
C GLN A 142 15.21 0.42 -7.71
N ALA A 143 15.85 0.46 -8.88
CA ALA A 143 17.09 1.21 -9.07
C ALA A 143 16.91 2.71 -8.78
N ALA A 144 15.77 3.30 -9.16
CA ALA A 144 15.44 4.68 -8.83
C ALA A 144 15.17 4.88 -7.34
N LEU A 145 14.55 3.90 -6.66
CA LEU A 145 14.32 3.95 -5.22
C LEU A 145 15.64 3.95 -4.45
N ASP A 146 16.53 3.04 -4.79
CA ASP A 146 17.85 2.90 -4.15
C ASP A 146 18.71 4.15 -4.35
N LYS A 147 18.63 4.78 -5.54
CA LYS A 147 19.30 6.07 -5.82
C LYS A 147 18.78 7.21 -4.96
N LEU A 148 17.49 7.23 -4.68
CA LEU A 148 16.85 8.27 -3.88
C LEU A 148 17.01 8.05 -2.38
N GLU A 149 17.40 6.85 -1.96
CA GLU A 149 17.62 6.52 -0.56
C GLU A 149 18.80 7.35 -0.02
N ASN A 150 18.49 8.26 0.91
CA ASN A 150 19.44 9.21 1.53
C ASN A 150 19.96 10.34 0.63
N MET A 151 19.31 10.61 -0.50
CA MET A 151 19.68 11.74 -1.35
C MET A 151 19.24 13.08 -0.73
N GLU A 152 20.14 14.07 -0.76
CA GLU A 152 19.85 15.45 -0.41
C GLU A 152 19.92 16.33 -1.66
N ILE A 153 18.86 17.09 -1.93
CA ILE A 153 18.77 17.97 -3.11
C ILE A 153 18.50 19.39 -2.62
N LYS A 154 19.44 20.31 -2.89
CA LYS A 154 19.36 21.74 -2.49
C LYS A 154 19.04 21.92 -0.99
N GLY A 155 19.73 21.18 -0.11
CA GLY A 155 19.52 21.28 1.33
C GLY A 155 18.26 20.60 1.85
N ARG A 156 17.57 19.81 1.02
CA ARG A 156 16.33 19.11 1.38
C ARG A 156 16.52 17.60 1.29
N GLN A 157 16.18 16.92 2.38
CA GLN A 157 16.16 15.46 2.41
C GLN A 157 15.01 14.94 1.54
N VAL A 158 15.35 14.15 0.53
CA VAL A 158 14.38 13.47 -0.33
C VAL A 158 13.96 12.17 0.34
N ARG A 159 12.66 11.85 0.27
CA ARG A 159 12.11 10.58 0.75
C ARG A 159 11.32 9.93 -0.35
N ALA A 160 11.78 8.76 -0.79
CA ALA A 160 11.11 7.94 -1.78
C ALA A 160 10.62 6.63 -1.14
N ARG A 161 9.54 6.09 -1.70
CA ARG A 161 8.99 4.77 -1.38
C ARG A 161 8.10 4.32 -2.52
N LYS A 162 7.69 3.05 -2.55
CA LYS A 162 6.72 2.60 -3.57
C LYS A 162 5.39 3.34 -3.41
N ALA A 163 4.75 3.63 -4.52
CA ALA A 163 3.47 4.31 -4.53
C ALA A 163 2.36 3.35 -4.08
N LEU A 164 1.37 3.92 -3.40
CA LEU A 164 0.14 3.21 -3.04
C LEU A 164 -0.92 3.52 -4.10
N GLU A 165 -1.45 2.51 -4.76
CA GLU A 165 -2.44 2.65 -5.82
C GLU A 165 -3.80 2.10 -5.36
N LYS A 166 -4.84 2.91 -5.52
CA LYS A 166 -6.22 2.44 -5.32
C LYS A 166 -6.63 1.55 -6.49
N VAL A 167 -6.90 0.29 -6.20
CA VAL A 167 -7.46 -0.67 -7.14
C VAL A 167 -8.91 -0.92 -6.79
N PHE A 168 -9.76 -0.62 -7.76
CA PHE A 168 -11.12 -1.13 -7.78
C PHE A 168 -11.07 -2.50 -8.49
N PRO A 169 -11.70 -3.55 -7.94
CA PRO A 169 -11.83 -4.79 -8.67
C PRO A 169 -12.48 -4.48 -10.02
N PRO A 170 -12.03 -5.11 -11.12
CA PRO A 170 -12.66 -4.92 -12.41
C PRO A 170 -14.16 -5.15 -12.24
N LYS A 171 -14.99 -4.20 -12.72
CA LYS A 171 -16.45 -4.34 -12.68
C LYS A 171 -16.76 -5.71 -13.31
N GLY A 172 -17.16 -6.67 -12.48
CA GLY A 172 -17.46 -8.00 -12.94
C GLY A 172 -18.47 -7.88 -14.06
N LYS A 173 -18.12 -8.36 -15.26
CA LYS A 173 -19.12 -8.61 -16.28
C LYS A 173 -20.06 -9.65 -15.67
N PHE A 174 -21.19 -9.21 -15.12
CA PHE A 174 -22.33 -10.07 -14.88
C PHE A 174 -22.76 -10.60 -16.24
N ARG A 175 -22.13 -11.69 -16.68
CA ARG A 175 -22.66 -12.51 -17.76
C ARG A 175 -23.85 -13.23 -17.13
N ARG A 176 -25.02 -12.60 -17.23
CA ARG A 176 -26.29 -13.33 -17.10
C ARG A 176 -26.32 -14.28 -18.29
N GLU A 177 -25.75 -15.46 -18.15
CA GLU A 177 -26.22 -16.60 -18.92
C GLU A 177 -27.61 -16.91 -18.37
N LYS A 178 -28.61 -16.24 -18.97
CA LYS A 178 -29.97 -16.78 -18.95
C LYS A 178 -29.84 -18.16 -19.59
N GLY A 179 -30.13 -19.20 -18.81
CA GLY A 179 -30.52 -20.48 -19.37
C GLY A 179 -31.64 -20.22 -20.37
N GLY A 180 -31.35 -20.51 -21.63
CA GLY A 180 -32.39 -20.69 -22.62
C GLY A 180 -32.93 -22.09 -22.42
N ASP A 181 -34.10 -22.18 -21.79
CA ASP A 181 -35.06 -23.24 -22.07
C ASP A 181 -35.46 -23.15 -23.54
N GLN A 182 -35.16 -24.19 -24.30
CA GLN A 182 -36.00 -24.74 -25.37
C GLN A 182 -35.45 -26.10 -25.83
#